data_AF-A0A1V5NF58-F1
#
_entry.id   AF-A0A1V5NF58-F1
#
_cell.length_a   1.000
_cell.length_b   1.000
_cell.length_c   1.000
_cell.angle_alpha   90.00
_cell.angle_beta   90.00
_cell.angle_gamma   90.00
#
_symmetry.space_group_name_H-M   'P 1'
#
loop_
_entity.id
_entity.type
_entity.pdbx_description
1 polymer ?
#
loop_
_entity_poly.entity_id
_entity_poly.type
_entity_poly.pdbx_seq_one_letter_code
_entity_poly.pdbx_strand_id
1 'polypeptide(L)'
;MTEKKKILSHVLERLYEKYNHKKYIPPDPLQFVYHYTKKRDMEIAGFLSAMFAYGAVEQIEKFLAGLLGKMSNSPCDFVGNFSAKDKKLFEPLKYRFNTGEDIIKLLGSLKKTLNKYGSLEGLFLAGYSAADENIAAATGKFIRTLHSAESPGLKFLLSDPARGGTCKRLMLFLRWMVRNDKVDAGLWTKIDKKKLIVPVDVHMGRLSRIIGLHNKQTYNMKTAIEITKGFAEVSHEDPVKYDFALCRIGILENCTGKANKYCPECELAEFCRKKR
;
A
#
# COMPACT_ATOMS: atom_id res chain seq x y z
N MET A 1 8.43 14.02 -26.55
CA MET A 1 7.77 14.29 -25.26
C MET A 1 7.29 15.73 -25.23
N THR A 2 6.02 15.99 -24.92
CA THR A 2 5.47 17.38 -24.91
C THR A 2 6.11 18.21 -23.79
N GLU A 3 6.15 19.53 -23.93
CA GLU A 3 6.75 20.44 -22.93
C GLU A 3 6.13 20.24 -21.54
N LYS A 4 4.80 20.07 -21.48
CA LYS A 4 4.07 19.76 -20.24
C LYS A 4 4.55 18.46 -19.57
N LYS A 5 4.90 17.42 -20.36
CA LYS A 5 5.40 16.15 -19.83
C LYS A 5 6.82 16.28 -19.27
N LYS A 6 7.68 17.11 -19.89
CA LYS A 6 9.03 17.41 -19.37
C LYS A 6 8.95 18.11 -18.01
N ILE A 7 8.09 19.12 -17.90
CA ILE A 7 7.84 19.83 -16.64
C ILE A 7 7.36 18.85 -15.56
N LEU A 8 6.35 18.03 -15.86
CA LEU A 8 5.84 17.03 -14.92
C LEU A 8 6.93 16.06 -14.46
N SER A 9 7.72 15.55 -15.41
CA SER A 9 8.85 14.67 -15.09
C SER A 9 9.81 15.33 -14.10
N HIS A 10 10.24 16.55 -14.39
CA HIS A 10 11.18 17.27 -13.53
C HIS A 10 10.64 17.50 -12.12
N VAL A 11 9.37 17.91 -11.99
CA VAL A 11 8.72 18.10 -10.67
C VAL A 11 8.63 16.79 -9.90
N LEU A 12 8.23 15.70 -10.55
CA LEU A 12 8.10 14.39 -9.91
C LEU A 12 9.46 13.83 -9.46
N GLU A 13 10.53 14.02 -10.24
CA GLU A 13 11.89 13.62 -9.83
C GLU A 13 12.38 14.44 -8.63
N ARG A 14 12.21 15.77 -8.62
CA ARG A 14 12.60 16.61 -7.47
C ARG A 14 11.86 16.19 -6.20
N LEU A 15 10.57 15.91 -6.29
CA LEU A 15 9.79 15.41 -5.16
C LEU A 15 10.30 14.06 -4.67
N TYR A 16 10.61 13.16 -5.59
CA TYR A 16 11.18 11.86 -5.25
C TYR A 16 12.53 12.02 -4.53
N GLU A 17 13.45 12.83 -5.06
CA GLU A 17 14.74 13.09 -4.41
C GLU A 17 14.58 13.72 -3.02
N LYS A 18 13.65 14.67 -2.88
CA LYS A 18 13.39 15.35 -1.60
C LYS A 18 12.84 14.40 -0.54
N TYR A 19 11.85 13.58 -0.88
CA TYR A 19 11.08 12.82 0.10
C TYR A 19 11.45 11.34 0.20
N ASN A 20 12.18 10.76 -0.76
CA ASN A 20 12.53 9.33 -0.76
C ASN A 20 13.67 9.02 0.22
N HIS A 21 13.39 9.15 1.51
CA HIS A 21 14.31 8.86 2.60
C HIS A 21 13.56 8.32 3.81
N LYS A 22 14.19 7.37 4.54
CA LYS A 22 13.59 6.74 5.73
C LYS A 22 13.11 7.73 6.80
N LYS A 23 13.75 8.90 6.91
CA LYS A 23 13.33 9.96 7.86
C LYS A 23 11.91 10.49 7.62
N TYR A 24 11.39 10.35 6.39
CA TYR A 24 10.03 10.74 6.03
C TYR A 24 9.03 9.58 6.10
N ILE A 25 9.47 8.38 6.51
CA ILE A 25 8.56 7.24 6.68
C ILE A 25 7.55 7.58 7.77
N PRO A 26 7.89 7.94 9.02
CA PRO A 26 6.87 8.25 10.01
C PRO A 26 5.96 9.42 9.56
N PRO A 27 4.64 9.30 9.74
CA PRO A 27 3.93 8.25 10.49
C PRO A 27 3.32 7.15 9.59
N ASP A 28 3.95 6.85 8.45
CA ASP A 28 3.52 5.79 7.53
C ASP A 28 3.65 4.40 8.19
N PRO A 29 2.67 3.49 8.04
CA PRO A 29 2.73 2.15 8.63
C PRO A 29 3.90 1.29 8.14
N LEU A 30 4.55 1.66 7.03
CA LEU A 30 5.81 1.04 6.59
C LEU A 30 6.90 1.02 7.68
N GLN A 31 6.86 1.95 8.65
CA GLN A 31 7.82 1.96 9.78
C GLN A 31 7.86 0.62 10.53
N PHE A 32 6.71 -0.05 10.69
CA PHE A 32 6.60 -1.31 11.41
C PHE A 32 7.31 -2.47 10.68
N VAL A 33 7.51 -2.37 9.37
CA VAL A 33 8.30 -3.35 8.60
C VAL A 33 9.76 -3.31 9.05
N TYR A 34 10.28 -2.11 9.28
CA TYR A 34 11.68 -1.89 9.64
C TYR A 34 12.00 -2.16 11.12
N HIS A 35 11.02 -2.55 11.93
CA HIS A 35 11.26 -3.08 13.27
C HIS A 35 11.85 -4.50 13.24
N TYR A 36 11.81 -5.17 12.08
CA TYR A 36 12.28 -6.54 11.90
C TYR A 36 13.45 -6.60 10.92
N THR A 37 14.37 -7.52 11.16
CA THR A 37 15.55 -7.75 10.31
C THR A 37 15.41 -8.98 9.43
N LYS A 38 14.66 -9.99 9.87
CA LYS A 38 14.36 -11.20 9.09
C LYS A 38 13.32 -10.89 8.02
N LYS A 39 13.64 -11.17 6.75
CA LYS A 39 12.75 -10.91 5.61
C LYS A 39 11.35 -11.51 5.76
N ARG A 40 11.25 -12.73 6.32
CA ARG A 40 9.94 -13.39 6.54
C ARG A 40 9.07 -12.66 7.56
N ASP A 41 9.68 -12.10 8.60
CA ASP A 41 8.98 -11.29 9.60
C ASP A 41 8.55 -9.94 9.04
N MET A 42 9.44 -9.30 8.26
CA MET A 42 9.14 -8.06 7.53
C MET A 42 7.96 -8.23 6.56
N GLU A 43 7.85 -9.39 5.88
CA GLU A 43 6.74 -9.68 4.97
C GLU A 43 5.39 -9.72 5.70
N ILE A 44 5.30 -10.47 6.81
CA ILE A 44 4.08 -10.56 7.61
C ILE A 44 3.75 -9.23 8.27
N ALA A 45 4.74 -8.54 8.85
CA ALA A 45 4.56 -7.23 9.45
C ALA A 45 4.07 -6.21 8.41
N GLY A 46 4.64 -6.22 7.21
CA GLY A 46 4.24 -5.35 6.10
C GLY A 46 2.81 -5.61 5.65
N PHE A 47 2.43 -6.88 5.53
CA PHE A 47 1.07 -7.24 5.14
C PHE A 47 0.04 -6.76 6.17
N LEU A 48 0.25 -7.06 7.45
CA LEU A 48 -0.63 -6.62 8.53
C LEU A 48 -0.69 -5.10 8.61
N SER A 49 0.46 -4.43 8.54
CA SER A 49 0.56 -2.96 8.59
C SER A 49 -0.23 -2.30 7.47
N ALA A 50 -0.13 -2.82 6.24
CA ALA A 50 -0.87 -2.30 5.10
C ALA A 50 -2.39 -2.55 5.21
N MET A 51 -2.80 -3.76 5.63
CA MET A 51 -4.21 -4.12 5.74
C MET A 51 -4.95 -3.27 6.80
N PHE A 52 -4.27 -2.93 7.89
CA PHE A 52 -4.82 -2.07 8.95
C PHE A 52 -4.55 -0.57 8.76
N ALA A 53 -3.96 -0.16 7.62
CA ALA A 53 -3.71 1.24 7.29
C ALA A 53 -4.98 2.00 6.84
N TYR A 54 -6.01 2.05 7.70
CA TYR A 54 -7.24 2.81 7.47
C TYR A 54 -7.75 3.46 8.76
N GLY A 55 -7.82 4.79 8.75
CA GLY A 55 -8.25 5.58 9.88
C GLY A 55 -7.30 6.71 10.23
N ALA A 56 -7.47 7.26 11.43
CA ALA A 56 -6.55 8.26 11.95
C ALA A 56 -5.18 7.61 12.23
N VAL A 57 -4.12 8.31 11.86
CA VAL A 57 -2.72 7.84 11.97
C VAL A 57 -2.39 7.31 13.36
N GLU A 58 -2.69 8.08 14.41
CA GLU A 58 -2.43 7.68 15.81
C GLU A 58 -3.15 6.39 16.20
N GLN A 59 -4.38 6.18 15.70
CA GLN A 59 -5.12 4.94 15.95
C GLN A 59 -4.51 3.75 15.20
N ILE A 60 -4.03 3.97 13.96
CA ILE A 60 -3.33 2.95 13.17
C ILE A 60 -2.06 2.53 13.92
N GLU A 61 -1.22 3.49 14.33
CA GLU A 61 0.04 3.21 15.02
C GLU A 61 -0.18 2.49 16.35
N LYS A 62 -1.09 2.98 17.19
CA LYS A 62 -1.43 2.34 18.47
C LYS A 62 -1.92 0.91 18.27
N PHE A 63 -2.77 0.68 17.26
CA PHE A 63 -3.29 -0.65 16.98
C PHE A 63 -2.20 -1.59 16.46
N LEU A 64 -1.38 -1.14 15.50
CA LEU A 64 -0.30 -1.96 14.93
C LEU A 64 0.77 -2.30 15.96
N ALA A 65 1.15 -1.36 16.84
CA ALA A 65 2.04 -1.63 17.95
C ALA A 65 1.46 -2.71 18.88
N GLY A 66 0.17 -2.62 19.22
CA GLY A 66 -0.50 -3.60 20.08
C GLY A 66 -0.75 -4.97 19.42
N LEU A 67 -0.96 -5.00 18.11
CA LEU A 67 -1.15 -6.23 17.32
C LEU A 67 0.17 -6.97 17.13
N LEU A 68 1.19 -6.27 16.62
CA LEU A 68 2.51 -6.85 16.37
C LEU A 68 3.25 -7.17 17.67
N GLY A 69 3.06 -6.37 18.73
CA GLY A 69 3.61 -6.66 20.05
C GLY A 69 3.15 -8.00 20.64
N LYS A 70 1.94 -8.47 20.30
CA LYS A 70 1.46 -9.81 20.69
C LYS A 70 2.18 -10.96 19.97
N MET A 71 2.83 -10.66 18.85
CA MET A 71 3.61 -11.62 18.05
C MET A 71 5.11 -11.60 18.40
N SER A 72 5.51 -10.78 19.37
CA SER A 72 6.90 -10.60 19.79
C SER A 72 7.82 -10.21 18.61
N ASN A 73 9.07 -10.66 18.59
CA ASN A 73 10.06 -10.28 17.58
C ASN A 73 10.04 -11.15 16.31
N SER A 74 9.10 -12.11 16.19
CA SER A 74 8.99 -12.94 14.98
C SER A 74 7.53 -13.20 14.58
N PRO A 75 6.86 -12.24 13.92
CA PRO A 75 5.53 -12.39 13.35
C PRO A 75 5.37 -13.63 12.46
N CYS A 76 6.38 -14.00 11.66
CA CYS A 76 6.31 -15.17 10.80
C CYS A 76 6.26 -16.47 11.62
N ASP A 77 7.17 -16.62 12.59
CA ASP A 77 7.20 -17.82 13.44
C ASP A 77 5.94 -17.91 14.30
N PHE A 78 5.43 -16.77 14.79
CA PHE A 78 4.17 -16.69 15.52
C PHE A 78 3.00 -17.19 14.65
N VAL A 79 2.86 -16.67 13.43
CA VAL A 79 1.79 -17.06 12.51
C VAL A 79 1.91 -18.53 12.11
N GLY A 80 3.12 -19.02 11.82
CA GLY A 80 3.36 -20.43 11.47
C GLY A 80 2.93 -21.39 12.59
N ASN A 81 3.15 -21.00 13.85
CA ASN A 81 2.79 -21.79 15.03
C ASN A 81 1.41 -21.46 15.61
N PHE A 82 0.68 -20.50 15.03
CA PHE A 82 -0.60 -20.01 15.55
C PHE A 82 -1.59 -21.14 15.79
N SER A 83 -2.18 -21.20 16.98
CA SER A 83 -2.98 -22.30 17.46
C SER A 83 -4.19 -21.83 18.27
N ALA A 84 -5.04 -22.77 18.70
CA ALA A 84 -6.26 -22.44 19.44
C ALA A 84 -6.00 -21.71 20.77
N LYS A 85 -4.89 -22.00 21.46
CA LYS A 85 -4.49 -21.33 22.71
C LYS A 85 -4.17 -19.85 22.51
N ASP A 86 -3.67 -19.48 21.34
CA ASP A 86 -3.23 -18.11 21.04
C ASP A 86 -4.41 -17.18 20.73
N LYS A 87 -5.61 -17.74 20.46
CA LYS A 87 -6.83 -16.97 20.18
C LYS A 87 -7.16 -15.96 21.27
N LYS A 88 -6.99 -16.35 22.54
CA LYS A 88 -7.24 -15.49 23.72
C LYS A 88 -6.42 -14.20 23.71
N LEU A 89 -5.27 -14.17 23.04
CA LEU A 89 -4.45 -12.96 22.90
C LEU A 89 -5.10 -11.90 22.01
N PHE A 90 -5.93 -12.33 21.05
CA PHE A 90 -6.52 -11.46 20.03
C PHE A 90 -8.02 -11.22 20.24
N GLU A 91 -8.71 -12.06 21.00
CA GLU A 91 -10.14 -11.90 21.36
C GLU A 91 -10.49 -10.48 21.84
N PRO A 92 -9.70 -9.82 22.72
CA PRO A 92 -10.01 -8.47 23.20
C PRO A 92 -9.73 -7.37 22.17
N LEU A 93 -9.06 -7.69 21.06
CA LEU A 93 -8.70 -6.67 20.08
C LEU A 93 -9.94 -6.22 19.31
N LYS A 94 -10.01 -4.91 19.11
CA LYS A 94 -11.00 -4.28 18.24
C LYS A 94 -10.35 -3.10 17.54
N TYR A 95 -10.55 -3.03 16.23
CA TYR A 95 -10.09 -1.92 15.41
C TYR A 95 -11.15 -1.54 14.39
N ARG A 96 -11.92 -0.50 14.71
CA ARG A 96 -13.00 0.01 13.87
C ARG A 96 -14.00 -1.09 13.51
N PHE A 97 -13.96 -1.54 12.25
CA PHE A 97 -14.84 -2.58 11.69
C PHE A 97 -14.34 -4.01 11.92
N ASN A 98 -13.14 -4.18 12.46
CA ASN A 98 -12.50 -5.48 12.66
C ASN A 98 -12.47 -5.84 14.14
N THR A 99 -12.91 -7.05 14.44
CA THR A 99 -12.95 -7.68 15.75
C THR A 99 -11.77 -8.63 15.95
N GLY A 100 -11.58 -9.11 17.18
CA GLY A 100 -10.61 -10.15 17.49
C GLY A 100 -10.82 -11.42 16.67
N GLU A 101 -12.08 -11.79 16.41
CA GLU A 101 -12.43 -12.94 15.58
C GLU A 101 -11.95 -12.77 14.14
N ASP A 102 -12.08 -11.57 13.56
CA ASP A 102 -11.58 -11.28 12.22
C ASP A 102 -10.06 -11.43 12.16
N ILE A 103 -9.35 -10.95 13.19
CA ILE A 103 -7.89 -11.07 13.30
C ILE A 103 -7.48 -12.54 13.42
N ILE A 104 -8.15 -13.32 14.28
CA ILE A 104 -7.88 -14.75 14.45
C ILE A 104 -8.07 -15.50 13.12
N LYS A 105 -9.14 -15.20 12.39
CA LYS A 105 -9.40 -15.78 11.07
C LYS A 105 -8.32 -15.37 10.05
N LEU A 106 -7.88 -14.11 10.07
CA LEU A 106 -6.75 -13.64 9.24
C LEU A 106 -5.48 -14.44 9.51
N LEU A 107 -5.09 -14.56 10.79
CA LEU A 107 -3.89 -15.30 11.20
C LEU A 107 -3.98 -16.78 10.80
N GLY A 108 -5.16 -17.39 10.92
CA GLY A 108 -5.42 -18.74 10.43
C GLY A 108 -5.22 -18.86 8.90
N SER A 109 -5.70 -17.91 8.12
CA SER A 109 -5.48 -17.87 6.67
C SER A 109 -4.01 -17.64 6.30
N LEU A 110 -3.29 -16.78 7.05
CA LEU A 110 -1.86 -16.57 6.85
C LEU A 110 -1.07 -17.84 7.19
N LYS A 111 -1.40 -18.55 8.28
CA LYS A 111 -0.79 -19.85 8.61
C LYS A 111 -0.96 -20.87 7.49
N LYS A 112 -2.18 -21.04 6.97
CA LYS A 112 -2.45 -21.92 5.83
C LYS A 112 -1.62 -21.52 4.60
N THR A 113 -1.47 -20.22 4.39
CA THR A 113 -0.67 -19.68 3.27
C THR A 113 0.81 -20.00 3.44
N LEU A 114 1.39 -19.77 4.61
CA LEU A 114 2.77 -20.11 4.91
C LEU A 114 3.02 -21.62 4.76
N ASN A 115 2.11 -22.46 5.24
CA ASN A 115 2.25 -23.92 5.12
C ASN A 115 2.18 -24.40 3.66
N LYS A 116 1.32 -23.81 2.83
CA LYS A 116 1.09 -24.26 1.45
C LYS A 116 2.06 -23.65 0.44
N TYR A 117 2.40 -22.37 0.59
CA TYR A 117 3.17 -21.60 -0.40
C TYR A 117 4.53 -21.12 0.13
N GLY A 118 4.83 -21.35 1.42
CA GLY A 118 6.08 -20.95 2.07
C GLY A 118 6.20 -19.46 2.42
N SER A 119 5.43 -18.59 1.76
CA SER A 119 5.45 -17.12 1.93
C SER A 119 4.22 -16.47 1.30
N LEU A 120 4.01 -15.18 1.56
CA LEU A 120 3.03 -14.39 0.82
C LEU A 120 3.48 -14.15 -0.63
N GLU A 121 4.78 -13.97 -0.88
CA GLU A 121 5.33 -13.92 -2.25
C GLU A 121 4.97 -15.19 -3.03
N GLY A 122 5.14 -16.36 -2.42
CA GLY A 122 4.82 -17.65 -3.02
C GLY A 122 3.35 -17.79 -3.41
N LEU A 123 2.43 -17.33 -2.55
CA LEU A 123 1.01 -17.30 -2.88
C LEU A 123 0.73 -16.32 -4.03
N PHE A 124 1.35 -15.14 -4.02
CA PHE A 124 1.14 -14.16 -5.07
C PHE A 124 1.65 -14.66 -6.42
N LEU A 125 2.81 -15.30 -6.44
CA LEU A 125 3.42 -15.89 -7.63
C LEU A 125 2.58 -17.02 -8.22
N ALA A 126 1.86 -17.79 -7.39
CA ALA A 126 0.93 -18.82 -7.88
C ALA A 126 -0.23 -18.23 -8.73
N GLY A 127 -0.53 -16.93 -8.56
CA GLY A 127 -1.53 -16.22 -9.35
C GLY A 127 -0.96 -15.30 -10.44
N TYR A 128 0.35 -15.06 -10.43
CA TYR A 128 1.05 -14.09 -11.28
C TYR A 128 1.44 -14.69 -12.63
N SER A 129 1.27 -13.89 -13.69
CA SER A 129 1.72 -14.21 -15.04
C SER A 129 2.53 -13.06 -15.59
N ALA A 130 3.70 -13.37 -16.16
CA ALA A 130 4.53 -12.36 -16.84
C ALA A 130 3.84 -11.79 -18.10
N ALA A 131 2.88 -12.53 -18.68
CA ALA A 131 2.12 -12.11 -19.84
C ALA A 131 1.01 -11.08 -19.50
N ASP A 132 0.58 -10.99 -18.23
CA ASP A 132 -0.44 -10.03 -17.82
C ASP A 132 0.11 -8.60 -17.91
N GLU A 133 -0.69 -7.62 -18.36
CA GLU A 133 -0.27 -6.21 -18.45
C GLU A 133 0.20 -5.66 -17.09
N ASN A 134 -0.49 -6.05 -16.01
CA ASN A 134 -0.24 -5.59 -14.65
C ASN A 134 -0.66 -6.65 -13.61
N ILE A 135 -0.47 -6.34 -12.33
CA ILE A 135 -0.73 -7.25 -11.21
C ILE A 135 -2.21 -7.44 -10.82
N ALA A 136 -3.18 -6.82 -11.50
CA ALA A 136 -4.58 -6.84 -11.05
C ALA A 136 -5.17 -8.24 -10.97
N ALA A 137 -4.89 -9.11 -11.95
CA ALA A 137 -5.38 -10.49 -11.97
C ALA A 137 -4.80 -11.32 -10.81
N ALA A 138 -3.49 -11.23 -10.59
CA ALA A 138 -2.79 -11.90 -9.49
C ALA A 138 -3.32 -11.45 -8.12
N THR A 139 -3.56 -10.15 -7.97
CA THR A 139 -4.13 -9.53 -6.76
C THR A 139 -5.50 -10.11 -6.40
N GLY A 140 -6.37 -10.31 -7.39
CA GLY A 140 -7.68 -10.94 -7.18
C GLY A 140 -7.56 -12.39 -6.70
N LYS A 141 -6.68 -13.19 -7.32
CA LYS A 141 -6.41 -14.57 -6.90
C LYS A 141 -5.82 -14.64 -5.49
N PHE A 142 -4.87 -13.76 -5.18
CA PHE A 142 -4.23 -13.63 -3.88
C PHE A 142 -5.26 -13.40 -2.76
N ILE A 143 -6.12 -12.39 -2.92
CA ILE A 143 -7.17 -12.08 -1.94
C ILE A 143 -8.16 -13.22 -1.79
N ARG A 144 -8.68 -13.77 -2.89
CA ARG A 144 -9.65 -14.88 -2.83
C ARG A 144 -9.10 -16.11 -2.15
N THR A 145 -7.81 -16.39 -2.29
CA THR A 145 -7.16 -17.52 -1.61
C THR A 145 -6.97 -17.27 -0.12
N LEU A 146 -6.65 -16.03 0.29
CA LEU A 146 -6.62 -15.65 1.72
C LEU A 146 -8.00 -15.68 2.37
N HIS A 147 -9.07 -15.64 1.57
CA HIS A 147 -10.46 -15.53 2.01
C HIS A 147 -11.09 -16.85 2.49
N SER A 148 -10.33 -17.74 3.13
CA SER A 148 -10.80 -19.09 3.50
C SER A 148 -11.88 -19.13 4.60
N ALA A 149 -12.19 -18.01 5.26
CA ALA A 149 -13.23 -17.91 6.28
C ALA A 149 -13.96 -16.56 6.15
N GLU A 150 -15.23 -16.59 5.77
CA GLU A 150 -15.99 -15.37 5.48
C GLU A 150 -16.49 -14.71 6.76
N SER A 151 -15.96 -13.54 7.10
CA SER A 151 -16.61 -12.58 8.01
C SER A 151 -16.75 -11.22 7.34
N PRO A 152 -17.72 -10.38 7.73
CA PRO A 152 -17.85 -9.02 7.21
C PRO A 152 -16.58 -8.18 7.43
N GLY A 153 -15.93 -8.31 8.58
CA GLY A 153 -14.69 -7.59 8.89
C GLY A 153 -13.52 -8.02 8.01
N LEU A 154 -13.38 -9.32 7.72
CA LEU A 154 -12.37 -9.80 6.77
C LEU A 154 -12.66 -9.38 5.33
N LYS A 155 -13.93 -9.43 4.90
CA LYS A 155 -14.37 -8.92 3.59
C LYS A 155 -13.98 -7.45 3.40
N PHE A 156 -14.10 -6.67 4.47
CA PHE A 156 -13.65 -5.27 4.47
C PHE A 156 -12.13 -5.18 4.37
N LEU A 157 -11.39 -5.93 5.20
CA LEU A 157 -9.93 -5.87 5.27
C LEU A 157 -9.24 -6.31 3.97
N LEU A 158 -9.69 -7.45 3.44
CA LEU A 158 -9.20 -8.13 2.24
C LEU A 158 -10.09 -7.80 1.04
N SER A 159 -10.14 -6.53 0.67
CA SER A 159 -11.02 -6.06 -0.42
C SER A 159 -10.59 -6.66 -1.78
N ASP A 160 -11.47 -7.40 -2.45
CA ASP A 160 -11.24 -7.92 -3.81
C ASP A 160 -11.37 -6.79 -4.85
N PRO A 161 -10.37 -6.58 -5.74
CA PRO A 161 -10.46 -5.65 -6.86
C PRO A 161 -11.73 -5.78 -7.71
N ALA A 162 -12.26 -7.00 -7.85
CA ALA A 162 -13.48 -7.27 -8.61
C ALA A 162 -14.72 -6.57 -8.02
N ARG A 163 -14.68 -6.15 -6.74
CA ARG A 163 -15.77 -5.43 -6.05
C ARG A 163 -15.69 -3.90 -6.24
N GLY A 164 -14.82 -3.42 -7.12
CA GLY A 164 -14.84 -2.02 -7.58
C GLY A 164 -14.01 -1.03 -6.75
N GLY A 165 -13.35 -1.45 -5.67
CA GLY A 165 -12.42 -0.59 -4.93
C GLY A 165 -11.09 -0.37 -5.66
N THR A 166 -10.29 0.59 -5.19
CA THR A 166 -8.90 0.79 -5.66
C THR A 166 -7.94 -0.24 -5.06
N CYS A 167 -8.37 -1.00 -4.04
CA CYS A 167 -7.53 -1.92 -3.26
C CYS A 167 -6.23 -1.29 -2.76
N LYS A 168 -6.27 0.02 -2.46
CA LYS A 168 -5.11 0.83 -2.04
C LYS A 168 -4.21 0.15 -1.03
N ARG A 169 -4.78 -0.48 0.01
CA ARG A 169 -4.00 -1.16 1.06
C ARG A 169 -3.17 -2.31 0.51
N LEU A 170 -3.72 -3.11 -0.41
CA LEU A 170 -2.98 -4.20 -1.02
C LEU A 170 -1.95 -3.66 -2.03
N MET A 171 -2.30 -2.64 -2.81
CA MET A 171 -1.33 -1.99 -3.70
C MET A 171 -0.16 -1.39 -2.92
N LEU A 172 -0.43 -0.81 -1.74
CA LEU A 172 0.57 -0.26 -0.84
C LEU A 172 1.52 -1.35 -0.32
N PHE A 173 0.97 -2.49 0.14
CA PHE A 173 1.77 -3.66 0.51
C PHE A 173 2.67 -4.12 -0.64
N LEU A 174 2.10 -4.30 -1.85
CA LEU A 174 2.85 -4.77 -3.02
C LEU A 174 3.93 -3.78 -3.43
N ARG A 175 3.67 -2.47 -3.33
CA ARG A 175 4.69 -1.42 -3.53
C ARG A 175 5.88 -1.65 -2.59
N TRP A 176 5.62 -1.80 -1.29
CA TRP A 176 6.66 -2.00 -0.27
C TRP A 176 7.47 -3.28 -0.49
N MET A 177 6.81 -4.36 -0.91
CA MET A 177 7.47 -5.66 -1.06
C MET A 177 8.27 -5.74 -2.36
N VAL A 178 7.74 -5.24 -3.48
CA VAL A 178 8.35 -5.43 -4.81
C VAL A 178 9.39 -4.35 -5.12
N ARG A 179 9.18 -3.10 -4.71
CA ARG A 179 10.15 -2.04 -4.95
C ARG A 179 11.26 -2.05 -3.92
N ASN A 180 12.47 -1.78 -4.39
CA ASN A 180 13.67 -1.65 -3.58
C ASN A 180 14.27 -0.26 -3.80
N ASP A 181 14.16 0.61 -2.82
CA ASP A 181 14.80 1.93 -2.82
C ASP A 181 15.09 2.41 -1.39
N LYS A 182 15.25 3.72 -1.19
CA LYS A 182 15.54 4.31 0.14
C LYS A 182 14.36 4.19 1.12
N VAL A 183 13.16 3.84 0.66
CA VAL A 183 11.92 3.77 1.44
C VAL A 183 11.31 2.37 1.41
N ASP A 184 11.08 1.78 0.23
CA ASP A 184 10.43 0.48 0.07
C ASP A 184 11.43 -0.68 0.31
N ALA A 185 10.95 -1.79 0.88
CA ALA A 185 11.80 -2.83 1.47
C ALA A 185 12.40 -3.84 0.47
N GLY A 186 11.79 -4.00 -0.70
CA GLY A 186 12.37 -4.82 -1.79
C GLY A 186 12.54 -6.30 -1.46
N LEU A 187 11.60 -6.87 -0.72
CA LEU A 187 11.66 -8.28 -0.31
C LEU A 187 11.35 -9.25 -1.45
N TRP A 188 10.44 -8.87 -2.34
CA TRP A 188 9.95 -9.69 -3.45
C TRP A 188 10.73 -9.36 -4.72
N THR A 189 11.40 -10.36 -5.28
CA THR A 189 12.39 -10.16 -6.37
C THR A 189 11.92 -10.73 -7.71
N LYS A 190 10.85 -11.53 -7.70
CA LYS A 190 10.35 -12.26 -8.88
C LYS A 190 9.22 -11.53 -9.61
N ILE A 191 8.78 -10.38 -9.11
CA ILE A 191 7.70 -9.58 -9.67
C ILE A 191 8.31 -8.29 -10.22
N ASP A 192 7.93 -7.95 -11.45
CA ASP A 192 8.45 -6.74 -12.09
C ASP A 192 7.73 -5.50 -11.54
N LYS A 193 8.50 -4.52 -11.04
CA LYS A 193 7.97 -3.28 -10.50
C LYS A 193 7.19 -2.46 -11.54
N LYS A 194 7.46 -2.62 -12.84
CA LYS A 194 6.71 -1.97 -13.93
C LYS A 194 5.25 -2.40 -14.01
N LYS A 195 4.92 -3.58 -13.46
CA LYS A 195 3.56 -4.13 -13.45
C LYS A 195 2.73 -3.69 -12.24
N LEU A 196 3.34 -3.00 -11.27
CA LEU A 196 2.65 -2.51 -10.09
C LEU A 196 1.61 -1.45 -10.46
N ILE A 197 0.60 -1.32 -9.60
CA ILE A 197 -0.46 -0.32 -9.72
C ILE A 197 -0.36 0.63 -8.54
N VAL A 198 -0.53 1.93 -8.79
CA VAL A 198 -0.41 2.97 -7.76
C VAL A 198 -1.45 2.76 -6.64
N PRO A 199 -1.05 2.86 -5.36
CA PRO A 199 -1.96 2.88 -4.21
C PRO A 199 -2.83 4.14 -4.16
N VAL A 200 -4.00 4.15 -4.82
CA VAL A 200 -4.85 5.36 -4.88
C VAL A 200 -5.73 5.51 -3.65
N ASP A 201 -5.40 6.50 -2.80
CA ASP A 201 -6.29 7.07 -1.79
C ASP A 201 -6.82 8.46 -2.19
N VAL A 202 -7.45 9.16 -1.25
CA VAL A 202 -7.97 10.52 -1.48
C VAL A 202 -6.89 11.53 -1.85
N HIS A 203 -5.71 11.45 -1.24
CA HIS A 203 -4.60 12.37 -1.51
C HIS A 203 -4.02 12.07 -2.89
N MET A 204 -3.69 10.80 -3.16
CA MET A 204 -3.13 10.38 -4.44
C MET A 204 -4.09 10.67 -5.60
N GLY A 205 -5.39 10.39 -5.46
CA GLY A 205 -6.39 10.74 -6.46
C GLY A 205 -6.52 12.26 -6.65
N ARG A 206 -6.49 13.05 -5.57
CA ARG A 206 -6.54 14.52 -5.69
C ARG A 206 -5.31 15.08 -6.40
N LEU A 207 -4.12 14.67 -6.00
CA LEU A 207 -2.85 15.16 -6.53
C LEU A 207 -2.66 14.71 -7.99
N SER A 208 -3.00 13.47 -8.31
CA SER A 208 -2.98 12.95 -9.68
C SER A 208 -3.94 13.73 -10.60
N ARG A 209 -5.09 14.17 -10.08
CA ARG A 209 -6.02 15.05 -10.81
C ARG A 209 -5.49 16.48 -10.96
N ILE A 210 -4.71 16.98 -10.01
CA ILE A 210 -4.08 18.32 -10.07
C ILE A 210 -3.02 18.34 -11.17
N ILE A 211 -2.12 17.35 -11.18
CA ILE A 211 -1.06 17.24 -12.19
C ILE A 211 -1.58 16.76 -13.57
N GLY A 212 -2.85 16.35 -13.63
CA GLY A 212 -3.59 16.11 -14.87
C GLY A 212 -3.51 14.68 -15.42
N LEU A 213 -3.29 13.68 -14.57
CA LEU A 213 -3.28 12.27 -14.99
C LEU A 213 -4.68 11.67 -15.21
N HIS A 214 -5.70 12.23 -14.56
CA HIS A 214 -7.10 11.83 -14.72
C HIS A 214 -8.04 12.97 -14.33
N ASN A 215 -9.34 12.81 -14.61
CA ASN A 215 -10.39 13.79 -14.27
C ASN A 215 -11.58 13.20 -13.47
N LYS A 216 -11.49 11.95 -13.02
CA LYS A 216 -12.56 11.23 -12.31
C LYS A 216 -12.84 11.79 -10.90
N GLN A 217 -14.10 11.73 -10.47
CA GLN A 217 -14.52 12.11 -9.11
C GLN A 217 -14.50 10.94 -8.12
N THR A 218 -14.82 9.74 -8.60
CA THR A 218 -14.74 8.49 -7.85
C THR A 218 -13.55 7.68 -8.29
N TYR A 219 -12.96 6.94 -7.35
CA TYR A 219 -11.74 6.16 -7.59
C TYR A 219 -12.06 4.67 -7.50
N ASN A 220 -11.68 3.93 -8.53
CA ASN A 220 -11.75 2.49 -8.59
C ASN A 220 -10.46 1.94 -9.22
N MET A 221 -10.37 0.63 -9.39
CA MET A 221 -9.21 0.00 -10.02
C MET A 221 -8.90 0.57 -11.43
N LYS A 222 -9.92 0.95 -12.22
CA LYS A 222 -9.70 1.56 -13.54
C LYS A 222 -9.01 2.93 -13.40
N THR A 223 -9.44 3.75 -12.44
CA THR A 223 -8.77 5.03 -12.15
C THR A 223 -7.33 4.81 -11.68
N ALA A 224 -7.08 3.79 -10.85
CA ALA A 224 -5.72 3.48 -10.40
C ALA A 224 -4.80 3.04 -11.57
N ILE A 225 -5.32 2.24 -12.50
CA ILE A 225 -4.60 1.86 -13.72
C ILE A 225 -4.36 3.08 -14.63
N GLU A 226 -5.35 3.96 -14.80
CA GLU A 226 -5.21 5.21 -15.58
C GLU A 226 -4.09 6.11 -15.01
N ILE A 227 -4.09 6.33 -13.69
CA ILE A 227 -3.03 7.08 -12.99
C ILE A 227 -1.67 6.40 -13.18
N THR A 228 -1.61 5.08 -13.03
CA THR A 228 -0.37 4.30 -13.20
C THR A 228 0.18 4.46 -14.62
N LYS A 229 -0.67 4.41 -15.65
CA LYS A 229 -0.28 4.65 -17.04
C LYS A 229 0.29 6.05 -17.22
N GLY A 230 -0.33 7.06 -16.61
CA GLY A 230 0.18 8.44 -16.61
C GLY A 230 1.59 8.57 -16.02
N PHE A 231 1.86 7.89 -14.90
CA PHE A 231 3.21 7.86 -14.34
C PHE A 231 4.19 7.01 -15.15
N ALA A 232 3.72 5.96 -15.83
CA ALA A 232 4.55 5.15 -16.74
C ALA A 232 5.06 5.95 -17.95
N GLU A 233 4.38 7.04 -18.33
CA GLU A 233 4.89 7.98 -19.34
C GLU A 233 6.12 8.75 -18.88
N VAL A 234 6.35 8.84 -17.57
CA VAL A 234 7.49 9.53 -16.96
C VAL A 234 8.57 8.52 -16.54
N SER A 235 8.15 7.44 -15.89
CA SER A 235 9.03 6.39 -15.36
C SER A 235 8.45 5.02 -15.74
N HIS A 236 8.78 4.55 -16.95
CA HIS A 236 8.24 3.31 -17.50
C HIS A 236 8.62 2.08 -16.67
N GLU A 237 9.90 1.99 -16.29
CA GLU A 237 10.42 0.87 -15.50
C GLU A 237 9.87 0.86 -14.08
N ASP A 238 9.29 1.96 -13.60
CA ASP A 238 8.85 2.08 -12.22
C ASP A 238 7.72 3.13 -12.04
N PRO A 239 6.50 2.82 -12.48
CA PRO A 239 5.41 3.78 -12.56
C PRO A 239 4.84 4.17 -11.20
N VAL A 240 5.13 3.40 -10.14
CA VAL A 240 4.59 3.69 -8.80
C VAL A 240 5.57 4.46 -7.92
N LYS A 241 6.72 4.90 -8.46
CA LYS A 241 7.80 5.50 -7.65
C LYS A 241 7.48 6.81 -6.97
N TYR A 242 6.57 7.56 -7.56
CA TYR A 242 6.20 8.86 -7.04
C TYR A 242 5.14 8.79 -5.94
N ASP A 243 4.54 7.62 -5.70
CA ASP A 243 3.43 7.45 -4.75
C ASP A 243 3.78 7.97 -3.35
N PHE A 244 4.91 7.53 -2.80
CA PHE A 244 5.35 7.92 -1.46
C PHE A 244 5.64 9.42 -1.36
N ALA A 245 6.40 9.95 -2.30
CA ALA A 245 6.85 11.33 -2.31
C ALA A 245 5.70 12.32 -2.55
N LEU A 246 4.84 12.03 -3.53
CA LEU A 246 3.72 12.90 -3.88
C LEU A 246 2.70 12.98 -2.73
N CYS A 247 2.42 11.87 -2.04
CA CYS A 247 1.53 11.88 -0.88
C CYS A 247 2.03 12.77 0.27
N ARG A 248 3.35 13.05 0.39
CA ARG A 248 3.87 13.94 1.44
C ARG A 248 3.43 15.40 1.25
N ILE A 249 3.14 15.85 0.03
CA ILE A 249 2.51 17.16 -0.18
C ILE A 249 1.11 17.18 0.45
N GLY A 250 0.37 16.09 0.32
CA GLY A 250 -0.95 15.96 0.94
C GLY A 250 -0.91 15.95 2.46
N ILE A 251 0.10 15.29 3.04
CA ILE A 251 0.21 15.00 4.48
C ILE A 251 0.95 16.11 5.24
N LEU A 252 2.08 16.58 4.72
CA LEU A 252 2.96 17.56 5.37
C LEU A 252 2.59 19.01 5.00
N GLU A 253 2.24 19.27 3.74
CA GLU A 253 1.90 20.61 3.24
C GLU A 253 0.39 20.89 3.27
N ASN A 254 -0.40 19.95 3.83
CA ASN A 254 -1.85 20.04 4.00
C ASN A 254 -2.59 20.46 2.71
N CYS A 255 -2.15 19.93 1.55
CA CYS A 255 -2.77 20.26 0.27
C CYS A 255 -4.19 19.69 0.22
N THR A 256 -5.20 20.56 0.30
CA THR A 256 -6.63 20.20 0.20
C THR A 256 -7.20 20.32 -1.21
N GLY A 257 -6.39 20.80 -2.17
CA GLY A 257 -6.83 21.19 -3.51
C GLY A 257 -7.47 22.57 -3.57
N LYS A 258 -7.56 23.28 -2.44
CA LYS A 258 -7.90 24.70 -2.36
C LYS A 258 -6.65 25.50 -1.99
N ALA A 259 -6.63 26.78 -2.38
CA ALA A 259 -5.53 27.67 -2.03
C ALA A 259 -5.38 27.76 -0.49
N ASN A 260 -4.15 27.65 0.00
CA ASN A 260 -3.79 27.74 1.41
C ASN A 260 -2.42 28.45 1.54
N LYS A 261 -1.96 28.66 2.78
CA LYS A 261 -0.69 29.36 3.05
C LYS A 261 0.57 28.66 2.53
N TYR A 262 0.50 27.36 2.25
CA TYR A 262 1.62 26.56 1.73
C TYR A 262 1.69 26.55 0.19
N CYS A 263 0.64 27.01 -0.49
CA CYS A 263 0.57 27.00 -1.96
C CYS A 263 1.64 27.82 -2.68
N PRO A 264 2.12 28.98 -2.19
CA PRO A 264 3.15 29.76 -2.90
C PRO A 264 4.47 29.02 -3.11
N GLU A 265 4.85 28.16 -2.15
CA GLU A 265 6.10 27.39 -2.17
C GLU A 265 5.90 25.93 -2.61
N CYS A 266 4.68 25.55 -2.96
CA CYS A 266 4.35 24.18 -3.35
C CYS A 266 4.95 23.84 -4.71
N GLU A 267 5.67 22.72 -4.80
CA GLU A 267 6.25 22.17 -6.04
C GLU A 267 5.20 21.93 -7.15
N LEU A 268 3.92 21.79 -6.78
CA LEU A 268 2.82 21.60 -7.74
C LEU A 268 2.11 22.91 -8.14
N ALA A 269 2.58 24.07 -7.69
CA ALA A 269 1.89 25.35 -7.88
C ALA A 269 1.59 25.65 -9.36
N GLU A 270 2.50 25.29 -10.27
CA GLU A 270 2.34 25.49 -11.72
C GLU A 270 1.20 24.66 -12.34
N PHE A 271 0.89 23.50 -11.75
CA PHE A 271 -0.24 22.65 -12.16
C PHE A 271 -1.56 23.10 -11.54
N CYS A 272 -1.51 23.71 -10.35
CA CYS A 272 -2.69 24.26 -9.67
C CYS A 272 -3.22 25.53 -10.34
N ARG A 273 -2.33 26.42 -10.81
CA ARG A 273 -2.70 27.75 -11.35
C ARG A 273 -3.48 27.71 -12.66
N LYS A 274 -3.43 26.59 -13.41
CA LYS A 274 -4.14 26.41 -14.70
C LYS A 274 -5.60 25.96 -14.57
N LYS A 275 -6.17 25.92 -13.37
CA LYS A 275 -7.59 25.60 -13.10
C LYS A 275 -8.42 26.80 -12.61
N ARG A 276 -7.88 28.01 -12.65
CA ARG A 276 -8.64 29.24 -12.48
C ARG A 276 -9.03 29.80 -13.84
#